data_AF-A0A4Q3CPI9-F1
#
_entry.id   AF-A0A4Q3CPI9-F1
#
_cell.length_a   1.000
_cell.length_b   1.000
_cell.length_c   1.000
_cell.angle_alpha   90.00
_cell.angle_beta   90.00
_cell.angle_gamma   90.00
#
_symmetry.space_group_name_H-M   'P 1'
#
loop_
_entity.id
_entity.type
_entity.pdbx_description
1 polymer ?
#
loop_
_entity_poly.entity_id
_entity_poly.type
_entity_poly.pdbx_seq_one_letter_code
_entity_poly.pdbx_strand_id
1 'polypeptide(L)'
;MPTRVFLTIDTELMWRHHVAGLDMEGIVQRSLEPAGVGVGWQLEQLNRHGLKACFFVDPMPALVYGLDPIKRVVGAILEAGQEVQLHLHPNWTGAHKDDKGATHGPFELIDYSFDEQVELISGASDMLVAAGAPEPIAFRSGSYSASDDTLGALARLGFEYDSSHNGSEHPWPSAIALG
;
A
#
# COMPACT_ATOMS: atom_id res chain seq x y z
N MET A 1 19.32 21.94 -16.51
CA MET A 1 19.03 20.53 -16.19
C MET A 1 17.53 20.33 -16.29
N PRO A 2 17.02 19.24 -16.87
CA PRO A 2 15.60 18.96 -16.86
C PRO A 2 15.13 18.69 -15.42
N THR A 3 13.90 19.08 -15.10
CA THR A 3 13.26 18.73 -13.82
C THR A 3 13.06 17.22 -13.76
N ARG A 4 13.56 16.58 -12.71
CA ARG A 4 13.29 15.16 -12.44
C ARG A 4 11.91 15.04 -11.80
N VAL A 5 11.08 14.17 -12.35
CA VAL A 5 9.74 13.88 -11.85
C VAL A 5 9.67 12.39 -11.51
N PHE A 6 9.14 12.07 -10.34
CA PHE A 6 8.86 10.71 -9.92
C PHE A 6 7.34 10.56 -9.77
N LEU A 7 6.74 9.67 -10.57
CA LEU A 7 5.31 9.39 -10.53
C LEU A 7 5.08 8.19 -9.62
N THR A 8 4.24 8.36 -8.60
CA THR A 8 3.92 7.30 -7.64
C THR A 8 2.42 7.13 -7.54
N ILE A 9 1.94 5.89 -7.42
CA ILE A 9 0.52 5.56 -7.31
C ILE A 9 0.34 4.61 -6.13
N ASP A 10 -0.52 4.99 -5.18
CA ASP A 10 -0.92 4.09 -4.09
C ASP A 10 -2.10 3.24 -4.58
N THR A 11 -1.96 1.92 -4.44
CA THR A 11 -2.87 0.92 -5.02
C THR A 11 -3.36 0.01 -3.92
N GLU A 12 -4.63 0.17 -3.55
CA GLU A 12 -5.22 -0.49 -2.39
C GLU A 12 -6.64 -0.98 -2.68
N LEU A 13 -7.10 -1.96 -1.89
CA LEU A 13 -8.52 -2.28 -1.80
C LEU A 13 -9.15 -1.38 -0.75
N MET A 14 -10.12 -0.56 -1.14
CA MET A 14 -10.60 0.50 -0.26
C MET A 14 -11.42 -0.08 0.91
N TRP A 15 -11.03 0.24 2.14
CA TRP A 15 -11.74 -0.17 3.37
C TRP A 15 -13.24 0.12 3.33
N ARG A 16 -13.65 1.27 2.78
CA ARG A 16 -15.07 1.65 2.65
C ARG A 16 -15.91 0.65 1.86
N HIS A 17 -15.31 -0.10 0.93
CA HIS A 17 -16.01 -1.11 0.12
C HIS A 17 -16.20 -2.41 0.89
N HIS A 18 -15.25 -2.76 1.76
CA HIS A 18 -15.41 -3.81 2.77
C HIS A 18 -16.52 -3.47 3.77
N VAL A 19 -16.52 -2.25 4.32
CA VAL A 19 -17.58 -1.77 5.24
C VAL A 19 -18.96 -1.77 4.59
N ALA A 20 -19.05 -1.45 3.30
CA ALA A 20 -20.30 -1.52 2.55
C ALA A 20 -20.84 -2.95 2.37
N GLY A 21 -20.07 -3.99 2.75
CA GLY A 21 -20.46 -5.39 2.63
C GLY A 21 -20.52 -5.86 1.19
N LEU A 22 -19.69 -5.30 0.30
CA LEU A 22 -19.55 -5.78 -1.07
C LEU A 22 -18.82 -7.13 -1.06
N ASP A 23 -19.10 -7.96 -2.06
CA ASP A 23 -18.31 -9.15 -2.32
C ASP A 23 -16.93 -8.80 -2.89
N MET A 24 -16.06 -9.80 -3.00
CA MET A 24 -14.69 -9.58 -3.44
C MET A 24 -14.62 -8.95 -4.84
N GLU A 25 -15.43 -9.42 -5.77
CA GLU A 25 -15.45 -8.88 -7.13
C GLU A 25 -15.88 -7.40 -7.14
N GLY A 26 -16.91 -7.04 -6.37
CA GLY A 26 -17.33 -5.66 -6.19
C GLY A 26 -16.27 -4.77 -5.53
N ILE A 27 -15.53 -5.30 -4.53
CA ILE A 27 -14.43 -4.57 -3.88
C ILE A 27 -13.29 -4.32 -4.89
N VAL A 28 -12.85 -5.35 -5.62
CA VAL A 28 -11.81 -5.20 -6.66
C VAL A 28 -12.25 -4.18 -7.71
N GLN A 29 -13.45 -4.35 -8.27
CA GLN A 29 -13.93 -3.49 -9.35
C GLN A 29 -14.00 -2.03 -8.92
N ARG A 30 -14.45 -1.74 -7.69
CA ARG A 30 -14.59 -0.34 -7.23
C ARG A 30 -13.30 0.28 -6.71
N SER A 31 -12.35 -0.54 -6.25
CA SER A 31 -11.07 -0.06 -5.72
C SER A 31 -10.03 0.09 -6.83
N LEU A 32 -9.90 -0.94 -7.68
CA LEU A 32 -8.81 -1.05 -8.64
C LEU A 32 -9.21 -0.71 -10.08
N GLU A 33 -10.48 -0.90 -10.44
CA GLU A 33 -10.99 -0.60 -11.79
C GLU A 33 -12.23 0.33 -11.81
N PRO A 34 -12.26 1.41 -11.00
CA PRO A 34 -13.44 2.26 -10.90
C PRO A 34 -13.77 2.88 -12.26
N ALA A 35 -15.02 2.67 -12.70
CA ALA A 35 -15.55 3.21 -13.96
C ALA A 35 -14.70 2.91 -15.22
N GLY A 36 -13.84 1.88 -15.19
CA GLY A 36 -12.94 1.53 -16.29
C GLY A 36 -11.76 2.49 -16.48
N VAL A 37 -11.47 3.34 -15.48
CA VAL A 37 -10.33 4.28 -15.48
C VAL A 37 -9.38 4.01 -14.30
N GLY A 38 -9.30 2.75 -13.87
CA GLY A 38 -8.44 2.31 -12.79
C GLY A 38 -7.03 1.93 -13.23
N VAL A 39 -6.46 0.91 -12.59
CA VAL A 39 -5.06 0.48 -12.79
C VAL A 39 -4.80 0.17 -14.26
N GLY A 40 -5.65 -0.63 -14.92
CA GLY A 40 -5.46 -1.00 -16.33
C GLY A 40 -5.41 0.22 -17.25
N TRP A 41 -6.28 1.21 -17.05
CA TRP A 41 -6.26 2.45 -17.82
C TRP A 41 -5.03 3.29 -17.55
N GLN A 42 -4.61 3.40 -16.28
CA GLN A 42 -3.40 4.14 -15.90
C GLN A 42 -2.15 3.53 -16.54
N LEU A 43 -2.01 2.21 -16.50
CA LEU A 43 -0.91 1.48 -17.15
C LEU A 43 -0.90 1.72 -18.66
N GLU A 44 -2.08 1.73 -19.30
CA GLU A 44 -2.18 2.08 -20.72
C GLU A 44 -1.71 3.51 -21.00
N GLN A 45 -2.10 4.50 -20.19
CA GLN A 45 -1.67 5.89 -20.38
C GLN A 45 -0.16 6.03 -20.18
N LEU A 46 0.40 5.42 -19.14
CA LEU A 46 1.85 5.41 -18.90
C LEU A 46 2.59 4.85 -20.11
N ASN A 47 2.16 3.71 -20.64
CA ASN A 47 2.76 3.10 -21.82
C ASN A 47 2.64 3.98 -23.07
N ARG A 48 1.45 4.54 -23.34
CA ARG A 48 1.20 5.45 -24.48
C ARG A 48 2.12 6.67 -24.46
N HIS A 49 2.51 7.14 -23.29
CA HIS A 49 3.39 8.30 -23.11
C HIS A 49 4.85 7.94 -22.82
N GLY A 50 5.22 6.65 -22.80
CA GLY A 50 6.57 6.19 -22.48
C GLY A 50 7.03 6.56 -21.06
N LEU A 51 6.09 6.67 -20.12
CA LEU A 51 6.35 7.08 -18.73
C LEU A 51 6.55 5.88 -17.81
N LYS A 52 7.36 6.11 -16.78
CA LYS A 52 7.56 5.19 -15.66
C LYS A 52 6.91 5.72 -14.39
N ALA A 53 6.38 4.79 -13.60
CA ALA A 53 5.81 5.05 -12.30
C ALA A 53 6.13 3.92 -11.32
N CYS A 54 6.11 4.26 -10.04
CA CYS A 54 6.23 3.34 -8.92
C CYS A 54 4.86 3.15 -8.27
N PHE A 55 4.35 1.93 -8.26
CA PHE A 55 3.09 1.57 -7.62
C PHE A 55 3.38 1.07 -6.20
N PHE A 56 2.96 1.80 -5.19
CA PHE A 56 2.95 1.33 -3.81
C PHE A 56 1.67 0.50 -3.62
N VAL A 57 1.79 -0.81 -3.43
CA VAL A 57 0.65 -1.75 -3.38
C VAL A 57 0.41 -2.22 -1.95
N ASP A 58 -0.83 -2.15 -1.48
CA ASP A 58 -1.25 -2.65 -0.17
C ASP A 58 -1.59 -4.15 -0.22
N PRO A 59 -0.76 -5.03 0.36
CA PRO A 59 -1.03 -6.47 0.38
C PRO A 59 -1.93 -6.89 1.55
N MET A 60 -2.18 -6.01 2.53
CA MET A 60 -2.87 -6.34 3.78
C MET A 60 -4.29 -6.89 3.63
N PRO A 61 -5.10 -6.50 2.62
CA PRO A 61 -6.39 -7.15 2.35
C PRO A 61 -6.30 -8.67 2.14
N ALA A 62 -5.12 -9.22 1.83
CA ALA A 62 -4.91 -10.66 1.70
C ALA A 62 -5.17 -11.43 3.00
N LEU A 63 -5.06 -10.78 4.17
CA LEU A 63 -5.41 -11.36 5.47
C LEU A 63 -6.90 -11.76 5.54
N VAL A 64 -7.77 -11.05 4.82
CA VAL A 64 -9.22 -11.27 4.80
C VAL A 64 -9.66 -12.06 3.57
N TYR A 65 -9.06 -11.76 2.43
CA TYR A 65 -9.56 -12.19 1.12
C TYR A 65 -8.63 -13.15 0.37
N GLY A 66 -7.46 -13.47 0.95
CA GLY A 66 -6.42 -14.25 0.30
C GLY A 66 -5.62 -13.43 -0.73
N LEU A 67 -4.53 -14.00 -1.22
CA LEU A 67 -3.55 -13.31 -2.06
C LEU A 67 -4.01 -13.07 -3.51
N ASP A 68 -5.05 -13.75 -3.99
CA ASP A 68 -5.41 -13.75 -5.42
C ASP A 68 -5.70 -12.35 -6.00
N PRO A 69 -6.43 -11.45 -5.33
CA PRO A 69 -6.62 -10.08 -5.82
C PRO A 69 -5.30 -9.31 -5.95
N ILE A 70 -4.39 -9.48 -4.97
CA ILE A 70 -3.09 -8.79 -4.94
C ILE A 70 -2.19 -9.33 -6.05
N LYS A 71 -2.16 -10.65 -6.26
CA LYS A 71 -1.43 -11.30 -7.38
C LYS A 71 -1.82 -10.74 -8.73
N ARG A 72 -3.12 -10.54 -8.97
CA ARG A 72 -3.62 -10.03 -10.26
C ARG A 72 -3.14 -8.60 -10.52
N VAL A 73 -3.23 -7.71 -9.51
CA VAL A 73 -2.81 -6.31 -9.69
C VAL A 73 -1.28 -6.18 -9.78
N VAL A 74 -0.53 -6.90 -8.94
CA VAL A 74 0.93 -6.96 -9.01
C VAL A 74 1.39 -7.48 -10.38
N GLY A 75 0.81 -8.59 -10.85
CA GLY A 75 1.10 -9.15 -12.17
C GLY A 75 0.86 -8.14 -13.29
N ALA A 76 -0.28 -7.46 -13.29
CA ALA A 76 -0.61 -6.45 -14.31
C ALA A 76 0.39 -5.28 -14.32
N ILE A 77 0.79 -4.78 -13.15
CA ILE A 77 1.77 -3.69 -13.02
C ILE A 77 3.14 -4.11 -13.56
N LEU A 78 3.61 -5.31 -13.18
CA LEU A 78 4.91 -5.84 -13.61
C LEU A 78 4.94 -6.18 -15.11
N GLU A 79 3.87 -6.77 -15.65
CA GLU A 79 3.72 -7.06 -17.08
C GLU A 79 3.74 -5.78 -17.93
N ALA A 80 3.22 -4.66 -17.40
CA ALA A 80 3.32 -3.34 -18.02
C ALA A 80 4.71 -2.68 -17.86
N GLY A 81 5.66 -3.37 -17.22
CA GLY A 81 7.03 -2.91 -17.01
C GLY A 81 7.14 -1.74 -16.02
N GLN A 82 6.19 -1.63 -15.10
CA GLN A 82 6.21 -0.65 -14.01
C GLN A 82 6.79 -1.29 -12.73
N GLU A 83 7.07 -0.46 -11.74
CA GLU A 83 7.66 -0.89 -10.46
C GLU A 83 6.56 -1.10 -9.40
N VAL A 84 6.76 -2.08 -8.52
CA VAL A 84 5.91 -2.35 -7.34
C VAL A 84 6.76 -2.17 -6.08
N GLN A 85 6.24 -1.41 -5.12
CA GLN A 85 6.84 -1.14 -3.80
C GLN A 85 5.78 -1.29 -2.71
N LEU A 86 6.19 -1.28 -1.44
CA LEU A 86 5.28 -1.60 -0.34
C LEU A 86 4.44 -0.39 0.09
N HIS A 87 3.12 -0.52 -0.02
CA HIS A 87 2.14 0.24 0.75
C HIS A 87 1.57 -0.66 1.82
N LEU A 88 1.13 -0.14 2.96
CA LEU A 88 0.27 -0.94 3.84
C LEU A 88 -0.69 -0.09 4.66
N HIS A 89 -1.88 -0.64 4.88
CA HIS A 89 -2.86 -0.15 5.83
C HIS A 89 -3.04 -1.19 6.95
N PRO A 90 -2.70 -0.88 8.21
CA PRO A 90 -2.67 -1.89 9.27
C PRO A 90 -4.05 -2.28 9.80
N ASN A 91 -5.12 -1.53 9.51
CA ASN A 91 -6.48 -1.84 10.01
C ASN A 91 -6.99 -3.23 9.58
N TRP A 92 -6.42 -3.83 8.53
CA TRP A 92 -6.78 -5.16 8.06
C TRP A 92 -6.38 -6.30 9.02
N THR A 93 -5.44 -6.10 9.96
CA THR A 93 -4.96 -7.16 10.87
C THR A 93 -6.00 -7.70 11.84
N GLY A 94 -7.05 -6.94 12.10
CA GLY A 94 -8.20 -7.35 12.91
C GLY A 94 -9.50 -7.48 12.11
N ALA A 95 -9.45 -7.40 10.79
CA ALA A 95 -10.64 -7.41 9.95
C ALA A 95 -11.12 -8.83 9.67
N HIS A 96 -12.43 -9.02 9.56
CA HIS A 96 -13.04 -10.32 9.25
C HIS A 96 -13.97 -10.23 8.05
N LYS A 97 -13.97 -11.28 7.23
CA LYS A 97 -14.87 -11.33 6.08
C LYS A 97 -16.33 -11.31 6.55
N ASP A 98 -17.17 -10.57 5.81
CA ASP A 98 -18.62 -10.47 6.00
C ASP A 98 -19.08 -9.78 7.30
N ASP A 99 -18.17 -9.19 8.10
CA ASP A 99 -18.51 -8.45 9.32
C ASP A 99 -18.84 -6.96 9.10
N LYS A 100 -18.65 -6.48 7.86
CA LYS A 100 -18.87 -5.08 7.43
C LYS A 100 -18.01 -4.07 8.20
N GLY A 101 -16.77 -4.44 8.52
CA GLY A 101 -15.83 -3.60 9.25
C GLY A 101 -16.19 -3.41 10.72
N ALA A 102 -16.97 -4.32 11.30
CA ALA A 102 -17.27 -4.32 12.72
C ALA A 102 -16.01 -4.57 13.57
N THR A 103 -15.02 -5.27 13.01
CA THR A 103 -13.71 -5.48 13.61
C THR A 103 -12.60 -4.99 12.69
N HIS A 104 -11.57 -4.40 13.28
CA HIS A 104 -10.39 -3.89 12.60
C HIS A 104 -9.24 -3.69 13.60
N GLY A 105 -8.01 -3.67 13.11
CA GLY A 105 -6.85 -3.18 13.89
C GLY A 105 -6.79 -1.65 13.92
N PRO A 106 -5.83 -1.05 14.64
CA PRO A 106 -5.51 0.36 14.48
C PRO A 106 -5.29 0.75 13.00
N PHE A 107 -5.76 1.93 12.62
CA PHE A 107 -5.65 2.46 11.24
C PHE A 107 -4.29 3.04 10.94
N GLU A 108 -3.67 3.64 11.93
CA GLU A 108 -2.46 4.41 11.76
C GLU A 108 -1.27 3.56 12.21
N LEU A 109 -0.24 3.47 11.37
CA LEU A 109 0.94 2.66 11.68
C LEU A 109 1.67 3.20 12.91
N ILE A 110 1.60 4.52 13.13
CA ILE A 110 2.19 5.18 14.31
C ILE A 110 1.52 4.81 15.63
N ASP A 111 0.34 4.19 15.61
CA ASP A 111 -0.34 3.72 16.83
C ASP A 111 0.24 2.39 17.33
N TYR A 112 1.13 1.76 16.56
CA TYR A 112 1.85 0.54 16.92
C TYR A 112 3.23 0.86 17.51
N SER A 113 3.68 0.03 18.44
CA SER A 113 5.05 0.09 18.93
C SER A 113 6.07 -0.24 17.82
N PHE A 114 7.33 0.16 18.01
CA PHE A 114 8.43 -0.17 17.10
C PHE A 114 8.48 -1.65 16.68
N ASP A 115 8.41 -2.59 17.64
CA ASP A 115 8.50 -4.02 17.33
C ASP A 115 7.26 -4.51 16.55
N GLU A 116 6.06 -4.00 16.88
CA GLU A 116 4.84 -4.31 16.12
C GLU A 116 4.93 -3.73 14.68
N GLN A 117 5.49 -2.54 14.50
CA GLN A 117 5.72 -1.97 13.16
C GLN A 117 6.70 -2.83 12.35
N VAL A 118 7.77 -3.33 12.97
CA VAL A 118 8.71 -4.26 12.32
C VAL A 118 8.00 -5.54 11.87
N GLU A 119 7.19 -6.14 12.73
CA GLU A 119 6.44 -7.36 12.39
C GLU A 119 5.41 -7.11 11.27
N LEU A 120 4.66 -6.00 11.33
CA LEU A 120 3.67 -5.62 10.32
C LEU A 120 4.31 -5.39 8.96
N ILE A 121 5.37 -4.57 8.90
CA ILE A 121 6.06 -4.25 7.65
C ILE A 121 6.68 -5.53 7.06
N SER A 122 7.34 -6.36 7.87
CA SER A 122 7.91 -7.63 7.41
C SER A 122 6.85 -8.57 6.85
N GLY A 123 5.73 -8.76 7.56
CA GLY A 123 4.65 -9.64 7.09
C GLY A 123 3.96 -9.10 5.84
N ALA A 124 3.82 -7.79 5.71
CA ALA A 124 3.30 -7.16 4.50
C ALA A 124 4.26 -7.34 3.31
N SER A 125 5.58 -7.17 3.50
CA SER A 125 6.59 -7.49 2.49
C SER A 125 6.49 -8.95 2.03
N ASP A 126 6.41 -9.90 2.96
CA ASP A 126 6.28 -11.32 2.64
C ASP A 126 5.03 -11.61 1.79
N MET A 127 3.89 -10.99 2.12
CA MET A 127 2.66 -11.12 1.34
C MET A 127 2.79 -10.49 -0.05
N LEU A 128 3.45 -9.33 -0.17
CA LEU A 128 3.67 -8.65 -1.45
C LEU A 128 4.59 -9.48 -2.37
N VAL A 129 5.66 -10.05 -1.82
CA VAL A 129 6.57 -10.97 -2.53
C VAL A 129 5.84 -12.27 -2.91
N ALA A 130 5.04 -12.84 -2.01
CA ALA A 130 4.19 -13.99 -2.31
C ALA A 130 3.13 -13.70 -3.38
N ALA A 131 2.77 -12.43 -3.59
CA ALA A 131 1.92 -11.97 -4.68
C ALA A 131 2.67 -11.82 -6.02
N GLY A 132 3.99 -11.97 -6.04
CA GLY A 132 4.82 -11.96 -7.23
C GLY A 132 5.68 -10.71 -7.40
N ALA A 133 5.66 -9.77 -6.44
CA ALA A 133 6.55 -8.62 -6.47
C ALA A 133 8.00 -9.03 -6.16
N PRO A 134 9.00 -8.29 -6.65
CA PRO A 134 10.35 -8.32 -6.08
C PRO A 134 10.34 -7.89 -4.60
N GLU A 135 11.43 -8.17 -3.88
CA GLU A 135 11.63 -7.64 -2.53
C GLU A 135 11.53 -6.10 -2.55
N PRO A 136 10.61 -5.49 -1.77
CA PRO A 136 10.44 -4.04 -1.78
C PRO A 136 11.65 -3.36 -1.13
N ILE A 137 12.10 -2.28 -1.74
CA ILE A 137 13.15 -1.40 -1.20
C ILE A 137 12.59 -0.06 -0.74
N ALA A 138 11.33 0.21 -1.07
CA ALA A 138 10.67 1.47 -0.78
C ALA A 138 9.34 1.26 -0.07
N PHE A 139 9.01 2.22 0.78
CA PHE A 139 7.80 2.18 1.58
C PHE A 139 7.00 3.48 1.47
N ARG A 140 5.67 3.34 1.51
CA ARG A 140 4.76 4.42 1.84
C ARG A 140 3.69 3.91 2.80
N SER A 141 3.58 4.52 3.96
CA SER A 141 2.54 4.18 4.92
C SER A 141 1.17 4.65 4.45
N GLY A 142 0.14 3.85 4.73
CA GLY A 142 -1.25 4.30 4.66
C GLY A 142 -1.46 5.61 5.43
N SER A 143 -2.33 6.48 4.92
CA SER A 143 -2.58 7.82 5.49
C SER A 143 -1.35 8.74 5.63
N TYR A 144 -0.19 8.41 5.03
CA TYR A 144 1.09 9.06 5.36
C TYR A 144 1.47 8.93 6.85
N SER A 145 1.02 7.83 7.48
CA SER A 145 1.16 7.55 8.90
C SER A 145 2.54 7.01 9.24
N ALA A 146 3.49 7.88 9.54
CA ALA A 146 4.84 7.47 9.86
C ALA A 146 5.43 8.27 11.01
N SER A 147 6.33 7.63 11.75
CA SER A 147 7.04 8.17 12.92
C SER A 147 8.53 7.85 12.83
N ASP A 148 9.33 8.34 13.77
CA ASP A 148 10.74 7.96 13.88
C ASP A 148 10.91 6.44 14.11
N ASP A 149 9.98 5.81 14.84
CA ASP A 149 9.92 4.36 15.00
C ASP A 149 9.68 3.67 13.66
N THR A 150 8.83 4.24 12.80
CA THR A 150 8.60 3.74 11.44
C THR A 150 9.86 3.78 10.61
N LEU A 151 10.59 4.91 10.62
CA LEU A 151 11.87 5.03 9.91
C LEU A 151 12.91 4.03 10.46
N GLY A 152 12.96 3.84 11.78
CA GLY A 152 13.82 2.83 12.41
C GLY A 152 13.46 1.40 12.00
N ALA A 153 12.17 1.08 11.92
CA ALA A 153 11.68 -0.24 11.52
C ALA A 153 12.04 -0.53 10.05
N LEU A 154 11.84 0.44 9.16
CA LEU A 154 12.23 0.36 7.75
C LEU A 154 13.74 0.14 7.59
N ALA A 155 14.56 0.90 8.32
CA ALA A 155 16.00 0.74 8.30
C ALA A 155 16.44 -0.64 8.83
N ARG A 156 15.79 -1.16 9.88
CA ARG A 156 16.03 -2.51 10.42
C ARG A 156 15.71 -3.61 9.41
N LEU A 157 14.70 -3.40 8.56
CA LEU A 157 14.25 -4.33 7.53
C LEU A 157 14.98 -4.15 6.19
N GLY A 158 15.84 -3.13 6.06
CA GLY A 158 16.67 -2.91 4.86
C GLY A 158 16.00 -2.12 3.74
N PHE A 159 14.93 -1.38 4.03
CA PHE A 159 14.35 -0.43 3.07
C PHE A 159 15.33 0.73 2.80
N GLU A 160 15.46 1.11 1.53
CA GLU A 160 16.35 2.18 1.07
C GLU A 160 15.73 3.57 1.22
N TYR A 161 14.42 3.69 1.02
CA TYR A 161 13.73 4.96 1.18
C TYR A 161 12.26 4.84 1.63
N ASP A 162 11.82 5.89 2.31
CA ASP A 162 10.43 6.12 2.72
C ASP A 162 9.86 7.31 1.93
N SER A 163 8.56 7.25 1.62
CA SER A 163 7.81 8.36 1.03
C SER A 163 6.54 8.68 1.83
N SER A 164 6.61 8.59 3.15
CA SER A 164 5.48 8.79 4.06
C SER A 164 5.47 10.16 4.75
N HIS A 165 6.58 10.90 4.77
CA HIS A 165 6.59 12.21 5.43
C HIS A 165 5.59 13.19 4.77
N ASN A 166 4.60 13.64 5.55
CA ASN A 166 3.64 14.66 5.14
C ASN A 166 3.54 15.78 6.17
N GLY A 167 4.33 16.84 5.97
CA GLY A 167 4.40 17.97 6.90
C GLY A 167 3.08 18.73 7.11
N SER A 168 2.07 18.61 6.24
CA SER A 168 0.76 19.22 6.48
C SER A 168 -0.09 18.48 7.51
N GLU A 169 0.25 17.22 7.78
CA GLU A 169 -0.45 16.31 8.70
C GLU A 169 0.37 16.06 9.99
N HIS A 170 1.36 16.91 10.27
CA HIS A 170 2.11 16.84 11.52
C HIS A 170 1.32 17.51 12.67
N PRO A 171 1.29 16.95 13.90
CA PRO A 171 2.06 15.80 14.37
C PRO A 171 1.36 14.45 14.19
N TRP A 172 0.11 14.41 13.71
CA TRP A 172 -0.65 13.18 13.58
C TRP A 172 -1.51 13.20 12.30
N PRO A 173 -1.48 12.14 11.47
CA PRO A 173 -0.73 10.90 11.67
C PRO A 173 0.75 10.94 11.18
N SER A 174 1.23 12.04 10.59
CA SER A 174 2.63 12.16 10.14
C SER A 174 3.53 12.72 11.24
N ALA A 175 4.08 11.84 12.07
CA ALA A 175 4.83 12.14 13.30
C ALA A 175 6.37 12.05 13.16
N ILE A 176 6.93 11.97 11.94
CA ILE A 176 8.39 12.00 11.73
C ILE A 176 8.96 13.34 12.23
N ALA A 177 9.95 13.28 13.11
CA ALA A 177 10.60 14.47 13.63
C ALA A 177 11.49 15.12 12.54
N LEU A 178 11.47 16.46 12.47
CA LEU A 178 12.21 17.21 11.45
C LEU A 178 13.61 17.71 11.86
N GLY A 179 14.04 17.46 13.10
CA GLY A 179 15.43 17.68 13.56
C GLY A 179 15.94 19.10 13.50
#